data_AF-I6AXT1-F1
#
_entry.id   AF-I6AXT1-F1
#
_cell.length_a   1.000
_cell.length_b   1.000
_cell.length_c   1.000
_cell.angle_alpha   90.00
_cell.angle_beta   90.00
_cell.angle_gamma   90.00
#
_symmetry.space_group_name_H-M   'P 1'
#
loop_
_entity.id
_entity.type
_entity.pdbx_description
1 polymer ?
#
loop_
_entity_poly.entity_id
_entity_poly.type
_entity_poly.pdbx_seq_one_letter_code
_entity_poly.pdbx_strand_id
1 'polypeptide(L)'
;MHSLASVVHSHSTAASHHEPGALRTFRGEAKSARPSHPLETTLLIVVAAYLCFLPWALGTMYVWGQSIAFGLAVAGFALSVMKRKYEASISPTGASFNLIMWPRLVRFPVFWLGLGFLAYIAIGGFNPAYYYNSDIRGWWLTTGTPVKWLPAGIEAPFAGMNAWRVLLVYSGIWLLACAIWVGFTRRSTVVTLLTIVVTNGTVLAVIGILQRVTEAKKVLWCISKPGLTFVSTLLYKNHAGAYFNLIVAASCVLMAWHFLRASRRMQRSSPAPIFAFCAIIGTLLVFLSNSRTAAILLAGFILMLAIGYLVWLLTGKSEAQNRIVGLLVPGCFAVLMIVACQFLNVENSLRRIERLFKEDQVQSVEWRTLARKATFRMAEDNPVYGWGAGSFRHVFPAYQRDYPMIYQRGKRVLRWEYAHNDYAQGFAELGVVGLLFPASMLGYWMVSFIRRGVLWRIPMLIGVAGLGLTMVHSWVDFQAHNPAVLGTWCLLWVIYGRWMQLEPAE
;
A
#
# COMPACT_ATOMS: atom_id res chain seq x y z
N MET A 1 -3.68 -85.31 6.41
CA MET A 1 -2.94 -84.07 6.10
C MET A 1 -3.87 -83.16 5.32
N HIS A 2 -4.17 -81.96 5.87
CA HIS A 2 -4.61 -80.69 5.24
C HIS A 2 -5.62 -80.76 4.06
N SER A 3 -6.74 -80.03 3.99
CA SER A 3 -7.05 -78.69 4.48
C SER A 3 -8.51 -78.31 4.15
N LEU A 4 -9.24 -77.78 5.15
CA LEU A 4 -10.16 -76.62 5.17
C LEU A 4 -11.14 -76.39 3.98
N ALA A 5 -12.44 -76.59 4.16
CA ALA A 5 -13.42 -75.69 4.82
C ALA A 5 -13.80 -74.43 4.01
N SER A 6 -14.97 -74.47 3.35
CA SER A 6 -15.68 -73.31 2.81
C SER A 6 -16.94 -73.03 3.64
N VAL A 7 -16.82 -72.12 4.61
CA VAL A 7 -17.96 -71.55 5.34
C VAL A 7 -18.31 -70.22 4.69
N VAL A 8 -19.54 -70.12 4.19
CA VAL A 8 -20.13 -68.90 3.66
C VAL A 8 -20.47 -67.98 4.84
N HIS A 9 -19.76 -66.84 4.94
CA HIS A 9 -20.15 -65.76 5.83
C HIS A 9 -20.90 -64.67 5.06
N SER A 10 -22.10 -64.38 5.55
CA SER A 10 -22.98 -63.28 5.17
C SER A 10 -22.27 -61.93 5.27
N HIS A 11 -22.26 -61.16 4.18
CA HIS A 11 -21.89 -59.75 4.22
C HIS A 11 -22.94 -58.95 4.99
N SER A 12 -22.51 -58.29 6.07
CA SER A 12 -23.28 -57.25 6.73
C SER A 12 -23.36 -56.03 5.81
N THR A 13 -24.58 -55.61 5.50
CA THR A 13 -24.89 -54.32 4.91
C THR A 13 -24.61 -53.24 5.96
N ALA A 14 -23.45 -52.60 5.86
CA ALA A 14 -23.16 -51.39 6.61
C ALA A 14 -24.18 -50.32 6.24
N ALA A 15 -25.03 -49.95 7.20
CA ALA A 15 -25.97 -48.85 7.10
C ALA A 15 -25.21 -47.57 6.73
N SER A 16 -25.43 -47.07 5.53
CA SER A 16 -24.99 -45.75 5.12
C SER A 16 -25.74 -44.72 5.96
N HIS A 17 -25.11 -44.20 7.01
CA HIS A 17 -25.59 -43.01 7.71
C HIS A 17 -25.78 -41.88 6.70
N HIS A 18 -27.03 -41.59 6.36
CA HIS A 18 -27.41 -40.37 5.65
C HIS A 18 -27.13 -39.18 6.57
N GLU A 19 -25.92 -38.64 6.53
CA GLU A 19 -25.66 -37.32 7.10
C GLU A 19 -26.56 -36.29 6.37
N PRO A 20 -27.36 -35.48 7.11
CA PRO A 20 -28.24 -34.49 6.50
C PRO A 20 -27.44 -33.55 5.61
N GLY A 21 -27.96 -33.26 4.40
CA GLY A 21 -27.30 -32.37 3.42
C GLY A 21 -26.87 -31.03 4.02
N ALA A 22 -27.58 -30.53 5.03
CA ALA A 22 -27.25 -29.35 5.81
C ALA A 22 -25.85 -29.39 6.43
N LEU A 23 -25.45 -30.51 7.04
CA LEU A 23 -24.12 -30.71 7.65
C LEU A 23 -23.01 -30.72 6.60
N ARG A 24 -23.25 -31.30 5.42
CA ARG A 24 -22.31 -31.25 4.29
C ARG A 24 -22.16 -29.86 3.69
N THR A 25 -23.26 -29.10 3.56
CA THR A 25 -23.19 -27.67 3.18
C THR A 25 -22.48 -26.83 4.24
N PHE A 26 -22.70 -27.11 5.53
CA PHE A 26 -22.07 -26.43 6.66
C PHE A 26 -20.55 -26.69 6.71
N ARG A 27 -20.13 -27.95 6.46
CA ARG A 27 -18.72 -28.35 6.32
C ARG A 27 -18.07 -27.87 5.01
N GLY A 28 -18.86 -27.38 4.06
CA GLY A 28 -18.38 -26.86 2.77
C GLY A 28 -18.07 -27.93 1.72
N GLU A 29 -18.53 -29.16 1.92
CA GLU A 29 -18.27 -30.30 1.03
C GLU A 29 -19.18 -30.30 -0.22
N ALA A 30 -20.23 -29.48 -0.25
CA ALA A 30 -21.32 -29.61 -1.23
C ALA A 30 -21.33 -28.62 -2.43
N LYS A 31 -20.31 -27.80 -2.66
CA LYS A 31 -20.20 -27.04 -3.93
C LYS A 31 -18.76 -26.92 -4.39
N SER A 32 -18.41 -27.65 -5.45
CA SER A 32 -17.25 -27.35 -6.29
C SER A 32 -17.21 -25.83 -6.54
N ALA A 33 -16.13 -25.18 -6.12
CA ALA A 33 -15.96 -23.75 -6.30
C ALA A 33 -15.87 -23.47 -7.81
N ARG A 34 -16.95 -22.93 -8.39
CA ARG A 34 -16.99 -22.61 -9.82
C ARG A 34 -15.80 -21.71 -10.18
N PRO A 35 -15.09 -21.97 -11.29
CA PRO A 35 -13.90 -21.21 -11.66
C PRO A 35 -14.21 -19.72 -11.86
N SER A 36 -13.20 -18.85 -11.70
CA SER A 36 -13.32 -17.42 -12.02
C SER A 36 -13.43 -17.22 -13.53
N HIS A 37 -14.10 -16.14 -13.95
CA HIS A 37 -14.19 -15.79 -15.36
C HIS A 37 -12.79 -15.50 -15.92
N PRO A 38 -12.40 -15.97 -17.12
CA PRO A 38 -11.06 -15.79 -17.67
C PRO A 38 -10.58 -14.34 -17.66
N LEU A 39 -11.40 -13.38 -18.12
CA LEU A 39 -11.08 -11.95 -18.06
C LEU A 39 -10.83 -11.42 -16.63
N GLU A 40 -11.49 -11.95 -15.60
CA GLU A 40 -11.21 -11.56 -14.21
C GLU A 40 -9.86 -12.11 -13.75
N THR A 41 -9.53 -13.34 -14.15
CA THR A 41 -8.22 -13.96 -13.89
C THR A 41 -7.11 -13.21 -14.61
N THR A 42 -7.28 -12.86 -15.88
CA THR A 42 -6.30 -12.06 -16.65
C THR A 42 -6.12 -10.67 -16.01
N LEU A 43 -7.23 -10.03 -15.62
CA LEU A 43 -7.16 -8.76 -14.90
C LEU A 43 -6.39 -8.90 -13.58
N LEU A 44 -6.66 -9.93 -12.79
CA LEU A 44 -5.92 -10.22 -11.56
C LEU A 44 -4.42 -10.32 -11.82
N ILE A 45 -4.00 -11.02 -12.88
CA ILE A 45 -2.59 -11.15 -13.25
C ILE A 45 -1.98 -9.79 -13.58
N VAL A 46 -2.66 -8.95 -14.37
CA VAL A 46 -2.16 -7.61 -14.74
C VAL A 46 -2.06 -6.69 -13.51
N VAL A 47 -3.06 -6.68 -12.64
CA VAL A 47 -3.05 -5.89 -11.40
C VAL A 47 -1.95 -6.38 -10.45
N ALA A 48 -1.78 -7.70 -10.32
CA ALA A 48 -0.71 -8.28 -9.53
C ALA A 48 0.66 -7.92 -10.10
N ALA A 49 0.84 -8.01 -11.42
CA ALA A 49 2.08 -7.61 -12.10
C ALA A 49 2.41 -6.14 -11.82
N TYR A 50 1.42 -5.23 -11.89
CA TYR A 50 1.61 -3.82 -11.53
C TYR A 50 2.10 -3.65 -10.09
N LEU A 51 1.37 -4.20 -9.11
CA LEU A 51 1.68 -4.04 -7.68
C LEU A 51 3.00 -4.71 -7.28
N CYS A 52 3.33 -5.85 -7.87
CA CYS A 52 4.61 -6.52 -7.64
C CYS A 52 5.75 -5.76 -8.31
N PHE A 53 5.58 -5.29 -9.54
CA PHE A 53 6.63 -4.62 -10.31
C PHE A 53 7.14 -3.34 -9.65
N LEU A 54 6.24 -2.49 -9.11
CA LEU A 54 6.61 -1.19 -8.55
C LEU A 54 7.78 -1.23 -7.55
N PRO A 55 7.75 -2.04 -6.47
CA PRO A 55 8.85 -2.11 -5.52
C PRO A 55 10.11 -2.72 -6.15
N TRP A 56 10.01 -3.73 -7.04
CA TRP A 56 11.17 -4.32 -7.72
C TRP A 56 11.87 -3.34 -8.66
N ALA A 57 11.12 -2.46 -9.31
CA ALA A 57 11.63 -1.40 -10.18
C ALA A 57 12.15 -0.18 -9.39
N LEU A 58 12.90 -0.43 -8.31
CA LEU A 58 13.54 0.57 -7.44
C LEU A 58 12.54 1.56 -6.80
N GLY A 59 11.36 1.06 -6.44
CA GLY A 59 10.25 1.89 -5.97
C GLY A 59 9.66 2.82 -7.04
N THR A 60 10.10 2.67 -8.29
CA THR A 60 9.82 3.47 -9.51
C THR A 60 10.17 4.95 -9.45
N MET A 61 11.27 5.30 -8.77
CA MET A 61 11.83 6.66 -8.80
C MET A 61 12.30 7.12 -10.21
N TYR A 62 12.28 6.22 -11.20
CA TYR A 62 12.73 6.44 -12.56
C TYR A 62 11.58 6.43 -13.57
N VAL A 63 11.73 7.23 -14.63
CA VAL A 63 10.74 7.39 -15.70
C VAL A 63 10.38 6.05 -16.37
N TRP A 64 11.38 5.22 -16.73
CA TRP A 64 11.11 3.95 -17.41
C TRP A 64 10.19 3.03 -16.59
N GLY A 65 10.39 2.98 -15.27
CA GLY A 65 9.56 2.18 -14.37
C GLY A 65 8.13 2.73 -14.27
N GLN A 66 8.00 4.05 -14.22
CA GLN A 66 6.69 4.71 -14.23
C GLN A 66 5.93 4.47 -15.55
N SER A 67 6.62 4.48 -16.69
CA SER A 67 6.02 4.22 -18.00
C SER A 67 5.54 2.77 -18.14
N ILE A 68 6.31 1.78 -17.68
CA ILE A 68 5.89 0.37 -17.69
C ILE A 68 4.68 0.18 -16.77
N ALA A 69 4.71 0.76 -15.57
CA ALA A 69 3.59 0.72 -14.65
C ALA A 69 2.32 1.35 -15.26
N PHE A 70 2.45 2.49 -15.94
CA PHE A 70 1.34 3.11 -16.66
C PHE A 70 0.80 2.22 -17.79
N GLY A 71 1.67 1.55 -18.56
CA GLY A 71 1.24 0.59 -19.59
C GLY A 71 0.43 -0.58 -19.02
N LEU A 72 0.89 -1.16 -17.90
CA LEU A 72 0.13 -2.19 -17.17
C LEU A 72 -1.22 -1.63 -16.68
N ALA A 73 -1.27 -0.36 -16.29
CA ALA A 73 -2.49 0.28 -15.83
C ALA A 73 -3.54 0.45 -16.92
N VAL A 74 -3.12 0.92 -18.10
CA VAL A 74 -3.98 1.02 -19.27
C VAL A 74 -4.52 -0.36 -19.67
N ALA A 75 -3.66 -1.38 -19.70
CA ALA A 75 -4.07 -2.75 -20.00
C ALA A 75 -5.09 -3.28 -18.97
N GLY A 76 -4.84 -3.08 -17.67
CA GLY A 76 -5.76 -3.48 -16.60
C GLY A 76 -7.11 -2.76 -16.71
N PHE A 77 -7.11 -1.46 -16.98
CA PHE A 77 -8.34 -0.70 -17.15
C PHE A 77 -9.14 -1.19 -18.37
N ALA A 78 -8.50 -1.38 -19.53
CA ALA A 78 -9.13 -1.91 -20.72
C ALA A 78 -9.80 -3.27 -20.46
N LEU A 79 -9.07 -4.22 -19.84
CA LEU A 79 -9.61 -5.54 -19.46
C LEU A 79 -10.79 -5.44 -18.50
N SER A 80 -10.81 -4.44 -17.62
CA SER A 80 -11.86 -4.30 -16.60
C SER A 80 -13.22 -3.88 -17.18
N VAL A 81 -13.22 -3.10 -18.26
CA VAL A 81 -14.45 -2.56 -18.88
C VAL A 81 -15.02 -3.46 -19.98
N MET A 82 -14.25 -4.45 -20.44
CA MET A 82 -14.71 -5.44 -21.43
C MET A 82 -15.94 -6.21 -20.92
N LYS A 83 -16.90 -6.43 -21.83
CA LYS A 83 -18.10 -7.24 -21.58
C LYS A 83 -17.71 -8.68 -21.22
N ARG A 84 -18.34 -9.24 -20.19
CA ARG A 84 -18.10 -10.63 -19.76
C ARG A 84 -19.28 -11.50 -20.15
N LYS A 85 -19.00 -12.62 -20.82
CA LYS A 85 -20.00 -13.63 -21.17
C LYS A 85 -19.85 -14.78 -20.19
N TYR A 86 -20.84 -14.97 -19.32
CA TYR A 86 -20.86 -16.10 -18.40
C TYR A 86 -21.66 -17.24 -19.04
N GLU A 87 -21.00 -18.36 -19.29
CA GLU A 87 -21.65 -19.62 -19.68
C GLU A 87 -22.17 -20.36 -18.43
N ALA A 88 -23.09 -21.30 -18.62
CA ALA A 88 -23.70 -22.08 -17.54
C ALA A 88 -22.67 -22.77 -16.60
N SER A 89 -21.52 -23.18 -17.13
CA SER A 89 -20.42 -23.82 -16.40
C SER A 89 -19.71 -22.88 -15.41
N ILE A 90 -19.67 -21.58 -15.69
CA ILE A 90 -18.91 -20.57 -14.92
C ILE A 90 -19.86 -19.59 -14.18
N SER A 91 -21.09 -19.47 -14.67
CA SER A 91 -22.13 -18.59 -14.13
C SER A 91 -22.39 -18.85 -12.64
N PRO A 92 -22.53 -17.83 -11.79
CA PRO A 92 -22.95 -18.02 -10.41
C PRO A 92 -24.37 -18.61 -10.27
N THR A 93 -25.26 -18.33 -11.22
CA THR A 93 -26.67 -18.77 -11.19
C THR A 93 -26.92 -20.06 -11.98
N GLY A 94 -25.96 -20.50 -12.80
CA GLY A 94 -26.10 -21.65 -13.70
C GLY A 94 -26.77 -21.31 -15.03
N ALA A 95 -27.35 -20.12 -15.16
CA ALA A 95 -27.85 -19.59 -16.43
C ALA A 95 -26.78 -18.75 -17.14
N SER A 96 -26.73 -18.83 -18.46
CA SER A 96 -25.82 -18.01 -19.26
C SER A 96 -26.29 -16.56 -19.30
N PHE A 97 -25.41 -15.60 -19.04
CA PHE A 97 -25.75 -14.17 -19.10
C PHE A 97 -24.56 -13.31 -19.51
N ASN A 98 -24.88 -12.11 -19.97
CA ASN A 98 -23.91 -11.10 -20.36
C ASN A 98 -23.82 -10.03 -19.28
N LEU A 99 -22.62 -9.79 -18.75
CA LEU A 99 -22.37 -8.73 -17.79
C LEU A 99 -21.68 -7.54 -18.47
N ILE A 100 -22.38 -6.41 -18.51
CA ILE A 100 -21.85 -5.14 -18.99
C ILE A 100 -21.18 -4.43 -17.80
N MET A 101 -19.88 -4.10 -17.94
CA MET A 101 -19.07 -3.62 -16.82
C MET A 101 -19.06 -2.09 -16.66
N TRP A 102 -19.10 -1.34 -17.77
CA TRP A 102 -18.95 0.12 -17.78
C TRP A 102 -19.96 0.89 -16.89
N PRO A 103 -21.22 0.47 -16.68
CA PRO A 103 -22.14 1.20 -15.79
C PRO A 103 -21.64 1.24 -14.33
N ARG A 104 -20.81 0.28 -13.92
CA ARG A 104 -20.20 0.27 -12.58
C ARG A 104 -19.11 1.33 -12.43
N LEU A 105 -18.47 1.71 -13.54
CA LEU A 105 -17.45 2.77 -13.56
C LEU A 105 -18.09 4.14 -13.34
N VAL A 106 -19.16 4.44 -14.07
CA VAL A 106 -19.90 5.71 -13.97
C VAL A 106 -20.47 5.93 -12.56
N ARG A 107 -20.85 4.85 -11.87
CA ARG A 107 -21.36 4.89 -10.49
C ARG A 107 -20.25 4.97 -9.43
N PHE A 108 -18.97 4.95 -9.80
CA PHE A 108 -17.86 4.99 -8.86
C PHE A 108 -17.42 6.44 -8.61
N PRO A 109 -17.64 7.03 -7.42
CA PRO A 109 -17.32 8.46 -7.22
C PRO A 109 -15.84 8.80 -7.41
N VAL A 110 -14.95 7.88 -7.03
CA VAL A 110 -13.48 8.04 -7.21
C VAL A 110 -13.08 8.11 -8.68
N PHE A 111 -13.87 7.54 -9.60
CA PHE A 111 -13.64 7.71 -11.04
C PHE A 111 -13.72 9.20 -11.42
N TRP A 112 -14.81 9.88 -11.05
CA TRP A 112 -15.04 11.29 -11.36
C TRP A 112 -14.10 12.23 -10.60
N LEU A 113 -13.87 11.98 -9.31
CA LEU A 113 -12.92 12.77 -8.51
C LEU A 113 -11.50 12.64 -9.07
N GLY A 114 -11.08 11.43 -9.45
CA GLY A 114 -9.78 11.22 -10.07
C GLY A 114 -9.67 11.86 -11.45
N LEU A 115 -10.72 11.77 -12.28
CA LEU A 115 -10.75 12.46 -13.58
C LEU A 115 -10.62 13.98 -13.41
N GLY A 116 -11.35 14.56 -12.46
CA GLY A 116 -11.25 15.98 -12.13
C GLY A 116 -9.86 16.38 -11.63
N PHE A 117 -9.22 15.54 -10.81
CA PHE A 117 -7.85 15.76 -10.34
C PHE A 117 -6.82 15.73 -11.47
N LEU A 118 -6.93 14.77 -12.40
CA LEU A 118 -6.06 14.69 -13.56
C LEU A 118 -6.29 15.88 -14.51
N ALA A 119 -7.54 16.30 -14.70
CA ALA A 119 -7.86 17.51 -15.47
C ALA A 119 -7.26 18.76 -14.82
N TYR A 120 -7.33 18.89 -13.48
CA TYR A 120 -6.72 19.98 -12.73
C TYR A 120 -5.21 20.07 -12.99
N ILE A 121 -4.49 18.95 -12.89
CA ILE A 121 -3.05 18.91 -13.16
C ILE A 121 -2.75 19.23 -14.63
N ALA A 122 -3.55 18.70 -15.57
CA ALA A 122 -3.36 18.94 -16.99
C ALA A 122 -3.56 20.43 -17.35
N ILE A 123 -4.56 21.09 -16.78
CA ILE A 123 -4.76 22.53 -16.95
C ILE A 123 -3.53 23.31 -16.49
N GLY A 124 -2.98 22.99 -15.31
CA GLY A 124 -1.73 23.60 -14.83
C GLY A 124 -0.52 23.31 -15.73
N GLY A 125 -0.47 22.13 -16.35
CA GLY A 125 0.57 21.78 -17.34
C GLY A 125 0.45 22.54 -18.66
N PHE A 126 -0.76 22.87 -19.11
CA PHE A 126 -1.01 23.67 -20.31
C PHE A 126 -0.98 25.20 -20.05
N ASN A 127 -0.96 25.63 -18.79
CA ASN A 127 -0.96 27.03 -18.37
C ASN A 127 0.30 27.37 -17.54
N PRO A 128 1.52 27.29 -18.12
CA PRO A 128 2.75 27.54 -17.37
C PRO A 128 2.90 29.01 -16.95
N ALA A 129 3.11 29.24 -15.66
CA ALA A 129 3.51 30.53 -15.10
C ALA A 129 5.03 30.74 -15.14
N TYR A 130 5.80 29.65 -15.20
CA TYR A 130 7.25 29.68 -15.22
C TYR A 130 7.80 28.66 -16.23
N TYR A 131 8.92 29.02 -16.84
CA TYR A 131 9.66 28.17 -17.77
C TYR A 131 11.06 27.89 -17.22
N TYR A 132 11.42 26.60 -17.19
CA TYR A 132 12.75 26.15 -16.82
C TYR A 132 13.74 26.41 -17.96
N ASN A 133 14.81 27.14 -17.66
CA ASN A 133 15.92 27.37 -18.56
C ASN A 133 17.22 26.87 -17.91
N SER A 134 18.13 26.35 -18.72
CA SER A 134 19.44 25.88 -18.26
C SER A 134 20.52 26.15 -19.27
N ASP A 135 21.72 26.47 -18.78
CA ASP A 135 22.95 26.62 -19.53
C ASP A 135 24.11 25.89 -18.83
N ILE A 136 25.35 26.19 -19.25
CA ILE A 136 26.58 25.61 -18.68
C ILE A 136 26.81 26.09 -17.22
N ARG A 137 26.28 27.27 -16.85
CA ARG A 137 26.49 27.89 -15.53
C ARG A 137 25.45 27.44 -14.51
N GLY A 138 24.26 27.05 -14.94
CA GLY A 138 23.22 26.55 -14.06
C GLY A 138 21.84 26.52 -14.70
N TRP A 139 20.82 26.71 -13.87
CA TRP A 139 19.43 26.77 -14.31
C TRP A 139 18.71 27.90 -13.59
N TRP A 140 17.68 28.44 -14.22
CA TRP A 140 16.83 29.50 -13.68
C TRP A 140 15.40 29.37 -14.22
N LEU A 141 14.48 30.11 -13.62
CA LEU A 141 13.09 30.21 -14.07
C LEU A 141 12.86 31.57 -14.74
N THR A 142 12.18 31.58 -15.88
CA THR A 142 11.66 32.81 -16.50
C THR A 142 10.15 32.87 -16.32
N THR A 143 9.61 34.05 -16.03
CA THR A 143 8.17 34.26 -15.85
C THR A 143 7.43 34.24 -17.19
N GLY A 144 6.32 33.51 -17.22
CA GLY A 144 5.34 33.53 -18.30
C GLY A 144 4.16 34.45 -18.01
N THR A 145 3.19 34.46 -18.92
CA THR A 145 1.92 35.18 -18.77
C THR A 145 0.75 34.17 -18.72
N PRO A 146 0.55 33.49 -17.57
CA PRO A 146 -0.50 32.50 -17.45
C PRO A 146 -1.90 33.15 -17.40
N VAL A 147 -2.91 32.36 -17.74
CA VAL A 147 -4.31 32.71 -17.51
C VAL A 147 -4.58 32.69 -16.01
N LYS A 148 -4.76 33.87 -15.40
CA LYS A 148 -4.76 34.07 -13.93
C LYS A 148 -5.85 33.33 -13.15
N TRP A 149 -6.99 33.02 -13.78
CA TRP A 149 -8.12 32.34 -13.13
C TRP A 149 -8.06 30.81 -13.27
N LEU A 150 -7.09 30.28 -14.01
CA LEU A 150 -6.84 28.85 -14.13
C LEU A 150 -5.66 28.45 -13.23
N PRO A 151 -5.62 27.18 -12.76
CA PRO A 151 -4.41 26.62 -12.18
C PRO A 151 -3.23 26.84 -13.13
N ALA A 152 -2.11 27.30 -12.58
CA ALA A 152 -0.90 27.57 -13.35
C ALA A 152 0.24 26.71 -12.82
N GLY A 153 1.11 26.26 -13.72
CA GLY A 153 2.21 25.36 -13.38
C GLY A 153 3.56 25.82 -13.89
N ILE A 154 4.48 24.86 -14.05
CA ILE A 154 5.83 25.10 -14.53
C ILE A 154 6.11 24.16 -15.69
N GLU A 155 6.64 24.73 -16.77
CA GLU A 155 7.23 23.95 -17.84
C GLU A 155 8.67 23.60 -17.46
N ALA A 156 8.89 22.32 -17.14
CA ALA A 156 10.18 21.80 -16.71
C ALA A 156 10.51 20.46 -17.38
N PRO A 157 11.78 20.03 -17.43
CA PRO A 157 12.17 18.76 -18.03
C PRO A 157 11.43 17.58 -17.40
N PHE A 158 10.89 16.69 -18.24
CA PHE A 158 10.10 15.54 -17.79
C PHE A 158 10.85 14.67 -16.76
N ALA A 159 12.14 14.39 -16.99
CA ALA A 159 12.97 13.63 -16.06
C ALA A 159 13.16 14.31 -14.69
N GLY A 160 13.06 15.64 -14.64
CA GLY A 160 13.21 16.46 -13.44
C GLY A 160 11.90 16.71 -12.68
N MET A 161 10.85 15.91 -12.91
CA MET A 161 9.50 16.09 -12.37
C MET A 161 8.82 17.37 -12.86
N ASN A 162 7.62 17.21 -13.40
CA ASN A 162 6.74 18.27 -13.88
C ASN A 162 5.29 17.75 -13.87
N ALA A 163 4.33 18.58 -14.27
CA ALA A 163 2.92 18.21 -14.31
C ALA A 163 2.66 16.92 -15.13
N TRP A 164 3.35 16.74 -16.26
CA TRP A 164 3.20 15.56 -17.12
C TRP A 164 3.70 14.26 -16.48
N ARG A 165 4.82 14.32 -15.75
CA ARG A 165 5.33 13.16 -15.03
C ARG A 165 4.46 12.83 -13.82
N VAL A 166 3.92 13.85 -13.15
CA VAL A 166 2.92 13.66 -12.10
C VAL A 166 1.68 12.98 -12.68
N LEU A 167 1.17 13.45 -13.83
CA LEU A 167 0.06 12.81 -14.54
C LEU A 167 0.35 11.34 -14.85
N LEU A 168 1.54 11.00 -15.36
CA LEU A 168 1.92 9.61 -15.64
C LEU A 168 1.74 8.71 -14.41
N VAL A 169 2.20 9.17 -13.24
CA VAL A 169 2.12 8.40 -11.99
C VAL A 169 0.68 8.31 -11.47
N TYR A 170 0.00 9.44 -11.31
CA TYR A 170 -1.34 9.48 -10.71
C TYR A 170 -2.40 8.84 -11.61
N SER A 171 -2.31 9.01 -12.93
CA SER A 171 -3.23 8.37 -13.88
C SER A 171 -3.06 6.85 -13.87
N GLY A 172 -1.84 6.33 -13.77
CA GLY A 172 -1.60 4.89 -13.63
C GLY A 172 -2.29 4.30 -12.38
N ILE A 173 -2.11 4.95 -11.23
CA ILE A 173 -2.75 4.53 -9.97
C ILE A 173 -4.27 4.63 -10.07
N TRP A 174 -4.80 5.73 -10.62
CA TRP A 174 -6.24 5.96 -10.79
C TRP A 174 -6.89 4.94 -11.74
N LEU A 175 -6.23 4.62 -12.86
CA LEU A 175 -6.70 3.60 -13.80
C LEU A 175 -6.76 2.22 -13.13
N LEU A 176 -5.75 1.84 -12.33
CA LEU A 176 -5.79 0.60 -11.55
C LEU A 176 -6.91 0.60 -10.51
N ALA A 177 -7.09 1.70 -9.80
CA ALA A 177 -8.16 1.84 -8.81
C ALA A 177 -9.54 1.59 -9.46
N CYS A 178 -9.77 2.19 -10.63
CA CYS A 178 -10.98 1.97 -11.42
C CYS A 178 -11.08 0.51 -11.89
N ALA A 179 -9.97 -0.06 -12.37
CA ALA A 179 -9.92 -1.43 -12.87
C ALA A 179 -10.26 -2.47 -11.80
N ILE A 180 -9.71 -2.32 -10.58
CA ILE A 180 -10.00 -3.19 -9.44
C ILE A 180 -11.47 -3.08 -9.04
N TRP A 181 -11.97 -1.84 -8.90
CA TRP A 181 -13.34 -1.59 -8.46
C TRP A 181 -14.38 -2.20 -9.42
N VAL A 182 -14.19 -1.97 -10.71
CA VAL A 182 -15.08 -2.46 -11.76
C VAL A 182 -14.88 -3.96 -11.96
N GLY A 183 -13.65 -4.38 -12.20
CA GLY A 183 -13.34 -5.71 -12.71
C GLY A 183 -13.34 -6.85 -11.69
N PHE A 184 -13.13 -6.60 -10.39
CA PHE A 184 -13.20 -7.69 -9.41
C PHE A 184 -14.64 -7.95 -9.00
N THR A 185 -15.13 -9.16 -9.23
CA THR A 185 -16.51 -9.55 -8.91
C THR A 185 -16.58 -10.58 -7.80
N ARG A 186 -15.47 -11.24 -7.49
CA ARG A 186 -15.43 -12.31 -6.48
C ARG A 186 -14.49 -11.97 -5.33
N ARG A 187 -14.90 -12.32 -4.10
CA ARG A 187 -14.06 -12.19 -2.91
C ARG A 187 -12.74 -12.96 -3.06
N SER A 188 -12.79 -14.15 -3.68
CA SER A 188 -11.59 -14.97 -3.92
C SER A 188 -10.53 -14.20 -4.70
N THR A 189 -10.90 -13.43 -5.73
CA THR A 189 -9.98 -12.62 -6.53
C THR A 189 -9.29 -11.56 -5.68
N VAL A 190 -10.04 -10.89 -4.80
CA VAL A 190 -9.51 -9.85 -3.89
C VAL A 190 -8.54 -10.46 -2.87
N VAL A 191 -8.91 -11.59 -2.26
CA VAL A 191 -8.06 -12.33 -1.32
C VAL A 191 -6.80 -12.83 -2.01
N THR A 192 -6.91 -13.42 -3.21
CA THR A 192 -5.76 -13.88 -3.99
C THR A 192 -4.82 -12.73 -4.35
N LEU A 193 -5.34 -11.57 -4.77
CA LEU A 193 -4.49 -10.41 -5.02
C LEU A 193 -3.73 -9.99 -3.76
N LEU A 194 -4.42 -9.86 -2.63
CA LEU A 194 -3.78 -9.44 -1.38
C LEU A 194 -2.72 -10.46 -0.93
N THR A 195 -2.99 -11.75 -1.08
CA THR A 195 -2.01 -12.82 -0.84
C THR A 195 -0.78 -12.64 -1.73
N ILE A 196 -0.93 -12.39 -3.03
CA ILE A 196 0.20 -12.16 -3.95
C ILE A 196 1.03 -10.95 -3.51
N VAL A 197 0.37 -9.84 -3.15
CA VAL A 197 1.04 -8.62 -2.67
C VAL A 197 1.83 -8.88 -1.39
N VAL A 198 1.23 -9.58 -0.43
CA VAL A 198 1.89 -9.96 0.83
C VAL A 198 3.07 -10.88 0.57
N THR A 199 2.90 -11.93 -0.23
CA THR A 199 3.99 -12.85 -0.59
C THR A 199 5.14 -12.12 -1.27
N ASN A 200 4.85 -11.25 -2.25
CA ASN A 200 5.87 -10.43 -2.91
C ASN A 200 6.60 -9.52 -1.93
N GLY A 201 5.86 -8.86 -1.03
CA GLY A 201 6.43 -8.05 0.04
C GLY A 201 7.30 -8.86 0.99
N THR A 202 6.92 -10.09 1.35
CA THR A 202 7.72 -10.98 2.18
C THR A 202 9.01 -11.42 1.48
N VAL A 203 8.97 -11.71 0.17
CA VAL A 203 10.19 -12.03 -0.61
C VAL A 203 11.16 -10.84 -0.59
N LEU A 204 10.65 -9.63 -0.86
CA LEU A 204 11.46 -8.42 -0.75
C LEU A 204 11.98 -8.19 0.67
N ALA A 205 11.22 -8.60 1.69
CA ALA A 205 11.62 -8.48 3.08
C ALA A 205 12.80 -9.42 3.41
N VAL A 206 12.73 -10.68 2.97
CA VAL A 206 13.83 -11.64 3.08
C VAL A 206 15.09 -11.11 2.38
N ILE A 207 14.95 -10.59 1.16
CA ILE A 207 16.08 -9.99 0.43
C ILE A 207 16.68 -8.82 1.19
N GLY A 208 15.85 -7.93 1.74
CA GLY A 208 16.32 -6.80 2.55
C GLY A 208 17.08 -7.25 3.80
N ILE A 209 16.63 -8.31 4.47
CA ILE A 209 17.32 -8.92 5.61
C ILE A 209 18.67 -9.49 5.16
N LEU A 210 18.70 -10.26 4.06
CA LEU A 210 19.94 -10.84 3.52
C LEU A 210 20.95 -9.76 3.13
N GLN A 211 20.51 -8.68 2.49
CA GLN A 211 21.37 -7.54 2.18
C GLN A 211 21.93 -6.86 3.43
N ARG A 212 21.14 -6.81 4.52
CA ARG A 212 21.60 -6.26 5.79
C ARG A 212 22.65 -7.15 6.46
N VAL A 213 22.41 -8.47 6.47
CA VAL A 213 23.32 -9.47 7.05
C VAL A 213 24.63 -9.56 6.27
N THR A 214 24.57 -9.47 4.94
CA THR A 214 25.76 -9.50 4.06
C THR A 214 26.46 -8.16 3.92
N GLU A 215 26.00 -7.12 4.64
CA GLU A 215 26.49 -5.74 4.54
C GLU A 215 26.59 -5.23 3.07
N ALA A 216 25.58 -5.57 2.26
CA ALA A 216 25.58 -5.30 0.84
C ALA A 216 25.75 -3.80 0.57
N LYS A 217 26.74 -3.44 -0.27
CA LYS A 217 26.99 -2.05 -0.70
C LYS A 217 26.20 -1.66 -1.95
N LYS A 218 25.55 -2.63 -2.60
CA LYS A 218 24.82 -2.48 -3.87
C LYS A 218 23.39 -3.04 -3.71
N VAL A 219 22.42 -2.39 -4.34
CA VAL A 219 21.05 -2.87 -4.42
C VAL A 219 21.04 -4.17 -5.22
N LEU A 220 20.43 -5.22 -4.66
CA LEU A 220 20.47 -6.60 -5.15
C LEU A 220 21.90 -7.09 -5.47
N TRP A 221 22.91 -6.63 -4.73
CA TRP A 221 24.35 -6.92 -4.95
C TRP A 221 24.92 -6.45 -6.31
N CYS A 222 24.09 -6.00 -7.25
CA CYS A 222 24.49 -5.64 -8.61
C CYS A 222 24.48 -4.13 -8.86
N ILE A 223 23.49 -3.40 -8.34
CA ILE A 223 23.22 -2.01 -8.71
C ILE A 223 23.88 -1.06 -7.72
N SER A 224 24.88 -0.30 -8.17
CA SER A 224 25.56 0.71 -7.35
C SER A 224 24.78 2.02 -7.34
N LYS A 225 24.45 2.51 -6.14
CA LYS A 225 23.85 3.84 -5.90
C LYS A 225 24.53 4.50 -4.70
N PRO A 226 25.73 5.10 -4.90
CA PRO A 226 26.49 5.71 -3.82
C PRO A 226 25.69 6.82 -3.12
N GLY A 227 25.80 6.88 -1.79
CA GLY A 227 25.18 7.94 -0.99
C GLY A 227 23.70 7.75 -0.66
N LEU A 228 23.05 6.68 -1.16
CA LEU A 228 21.66 6.35 -0.80
C LEU A 228 21.61 5.26 0.28
N THR A 229 20.67 5.41 1.22
CA THR A 229 20.38 4.39 2.23
C THR A 229 19.23 3.52 1.73
N PHE A 230 19.58 2.49 0.97
CA PHE A 230 18.61 1.56 0.41
C PHE A 230 18.26 0.44 1.41
N VAL A 231 17.06 -0.12 1.24
CA VAL A 231 16.60 -1.31 1.96
C VAL A 231 15.83 -2.18 0.96
N SER A 232 16.27 -3.43 0.78
CA SER A 232 15.81 -4.26 -0.33
C SER A 232 16.07 -3.53 -1.67
N THR A 233 15.05 -3.36 -2.50
CA THR A 233 15.11 -2.60 -3.76
C THR A 233 14.80 -1.10 -3.60
N LEU A 234 14.29 -0.67 -2.45
CA LEU A 234 13.84 0.70 -2.24
C LEU A 234 15.02 1.61 -1.87
N LEU A 235 15.20 2.68 -2.64
CA LEU A 235 16.39 3.54 -2.60
C LEU A 235 16.45 4.50 -1.39
N TYR A 236 15.39 4.53 -0.58
CA TYR A 236 15.31 5.38 0.60
C TYR A 236 14.70 4.61 1.76
N LYS A 237 15.41 4.55 2.89
CA LYS A 237 15.04 3.77 4.07
C LYS A 237 13.64 4.07 4.62
N ASN A 238 13.19 5.33 4.57
CA ASN A 238 11.87 5.68 5.11
C ASN A 238 10.74 5.24 4.17
N HIS A 239 10.94 5.29 2.84
CA HIS A 239 10.02 4.66 1.89
C HIS A 239 9.96 3.15 2.08
N ALA A 240 11.10 2.51 2.35
CA ALA A 240 11.12 1.09 2.66
C ALA A 240 10.33 0.76 3.92
N GLY A 241 10.59 1.48 5.02
CA GLY A 241 9.82 1.33 6.24
C GLY A 241 8.32 1.53 6.04
N ALA A 242 7.91 2.57 5.30
CA ALA A 242 6.50 2.83 4.98
C ALA A 242 5.87 1.71 4.15
N TYR A 243 6.57 1.22 3.12
CA TYR A 243 6.11 0.12 2.27
C TYR A 243 5.95 -1.18 3.09
N PHE A 244 6.94 -1.56 3.90
CA PHE A 244 6.85 -2.78 4.70
C PHE A 244 5.83 -2.68 5.83
N ASN A 245 5.56 -1.49 6.38
CA ASN A 245 4.42 -1.30 7.30
C ASN A 245 3.08 -1.64 6.63
N LEU A 246 2.89 -1.28 5.35
CA LEU A 246 1.69 -1.67 4.59
C LEU A 246 1.62 -3.18 4.37
N ILE A 247 2.74 -3.83 4.04
CA ILE A 247 2.81 -5.28 3.87
C ILE A 247 2.52 -6.01 5.18
N VAL A 248 3.06 -5.54 6.32
CA VAL A 248 2.77 -6.12 7.64
C VAL A 248 1.28 -5.94 7.98
N ALA A 249 0.71 -4.76 7.78
CA ALA A 249 -0.72 -4.55 8.00
C ALA A 249 -1.59 -5.47 7.14
N ALA A 250 -1.30 -5.58 5.83
CA ALA A 250 -2.00 -6.51 4.92
C ALA A 250 -1.84 -7.99 5.35
N SER A 251 -0.67 -8.36 5.86
CA SER A 251 -0.41 -9.70 6.41
C SER A 251 -1.29 -9.95 7.64
N CYS A 252 -1.39 -8.98 8.55
CA CYS A 252 -2.28 -9.04 9.71
C CYS A 252 -3.76 -9.13 9.32
N VAL A 253 -4.19 -8.44 8.25
CA VAL A 253 -5.56 -8.55 7.70
C VAL A 253 -5.85 -9.98 7.26
N LEU A 254 -4.97 -10.58 6.44
CA LEU A 254 -5.12 -11.95 5.96
C LEU A 254 -5.08 -12.96 7.11
N MET A 255 -4.14 -12.79 8.04
CA MET A 255 -4.03 -13.60 9.25
C MET A 255 -5.34 -13.58 10.06
N ALA A 256 -5.84 -12.39 10.40
CA ALA A 256 -7.06 -12.23 11.19
C ALA A 256 -8.28 -12.80 10.46
N TRP A 257 -8.40 -12.54 9.15
CA TRP A 257 -9.52 -13.06 8.37
C TRP A 257 -9.53 -14.59 8.30
N HIS A 258 -8.40 -15.21 7.97
CA HIS A 258 -8.27 -16.66 7.91
C HIS A 258 -8.46 -17.33 9.28
N PHE A 259 -7.99 -16.69 10.36
CA PHE A 259 -8.19 -17.16 11.72
C PHE A 259 -9.68 -17.16 12.09
N LEU A 260 -10.33 -16.00 11.98
CA LEU A 260 -11.74 -15.85 12.33
C LEU A 260 -12.63 -16.77 11.48
N ARG A 261 -12.33 -16.92 10.19
CA ARG A 261 -13.05 -17.83 9.29
C ARG A 261 -12.89 -19.30 9.70
N ALA A 262 -11.68 -19.73 10.07
CA ALA A 262 -11.43 -21.11 10.47
C ALA A 262 -12.12 -21.45 11.80
N SER A 263 -12.07 -20.52 12.77
CA SER A 263 -12.79 -20.64 14.04
C SER A 263 -14.30 -20.80 13.83
N ARG A 264 -14.91 -19.96 12.96
CA ARG A 264 -16.34 -20.06 12.64
C ARG A 264 -16.73 -21.37 11.95
N ARG A 265 -15.86 -21.89 11.08
CA ARG A 265 -16.10 -23.13 10.34
C ARG A 265 -15.64 -24.39 11.08
N MET A 266 -15.17 -24.26 12.32
CA MET A 266 -14.59 -25.35 13.13
C MET A 266 -13.50 -26.13 12.36
N GLN A 267 -12.73 -25.42 11.52
CA GLN A 267 -11.66 -26.04 10.74
C GLN A 267 -10.42 -26.22 11.62
N ARG A 268 -9.85 -27.44 11.60
CA ARG A 268 -8.62 -27.76 12.35
C ARG A 268 -7.39 -27.01 11.85
N SER A 269 -7.37 -26.64 10.56
CA SER A 269 -6.22 -26.01 9.92
C SER A 269 -6.64 -24.74 9.18
N SER A 270 -5.79 -23.72 9.24
CA SER A 270 -6.00 -22.43 8.59
C SER A 270 -4.68 -21.91 8.00
N PRO A 271 -4.70 -21.18 6.88
CA PRO A 271 -3.53 -20.45 6.38
C PRO A 271 -3.04 -19.31 7.28
N ALA A 272 -3.74 -18.99 8.38
CA ALA A 272 -3.39 -17.87 9.27
C ALA A 272 -1.92 -17.85 9.75
N PRO A 273 -1.30 -18.97 10.16
CA PRO A 273 0.11 -18.98 10.59
C PRO A 273 1.10 -18.57 9.49
N ILE A 274 0.78 -18.82 8.21
CA ILE A 274 1.62 -18.42 7.08
C ILE A 274 1.68 -16.89 7.01
N PHE A 275 0.54 -16.22 7.16
CA PHE A 275 0.47 -14.77 7.14
C PHE A 275 1.03 -14.13 8.43
N ALA A 276 0.94 -14.84 9.56
CA ALA A 276 1.65 -14.46 10.78
C ALA A 276 3.17 -14.46 10.56
N PHE A 277 3.71 -15.51 9.93
CA PHE A 277 5.11 -15.58 9.55
C PHE A 277 5.52 -14.45 8.60
N CYS A 278 4.71 -14.15 7.57
CA CYS A 278 4.91 -12.99 6.70
C CYS A 278 5.00 -11.66 7.47
N ALA A 279 4.11 -11.46 8.46
CA ALA A 279 4.10 -10.27 9.31
C ALA A 279 5.37 -10.17 10.18
N ILE A 280 5.86 -11.28 10.73
CA ILE A 280 7.10 -11.34 11.52
C ILE A 280 8.31 -10.97 10.66
N ILE A 281 8.44 -11.56 9.48
CA ILE A 281 9.55 -11.26 8.56
C ILE A 281 9.52 -9.78 8.13
N GLY A 282 8.34 -9.26 7.79
CA GLY A 282 8.18 -7.84 7.45
C GLY A 282 8.55 -6.91 8.63
N THR A 283 8.12 -7.26 9.83
CA THR A 283 8.43 -6.49 11.06
C THR A 283 9.93 -6.46 11.34
N LEU A 284 10.59 -7.62 11.27
CA LEU A 284 12.03 -7.72 11.43
C LEU A 284 12.77 -6.80 10.45
N LEU A 285 12.38 -6.78 9.18
CA LEU A 285 13.01 -5.87 8.21
C LEU A 285 12.74 -4.39 8.53
N VAL A 286 11.52 -4.01 8.96
CA VAL A 286 11.23 -2.62 9.33
C VAL A 286 12.17 -2.15 10.43
N PHE A 287 12.42 -2.96 11.46
CA PHE A 287 13.36 -2.62 12.51
C PHE A 287 14.82 -2.57 12.01
N LEU A 288 15.21 -3.45 11.09
CA LEU A 288 16.53 -3.43 10.45
C LEU A 288 16.74 -2.30 9.44
N SER A 289 15.66 -1.66 8.97
CA SER A 289 15.71 -0.61 7.93
C SER A 289 16.38 0.70 8.38
N ASN A 290 16.59 0.89 9.69
CA ASN A 290 17.01 2.16 10.30
C ASN A 290 16.05 3.35 10.05
N SER A 291 14.79 3.09 9.67
CA SER A 291 13.72 4.08 9.65
C SER A 291 13.04 4.15 11.01
N ARG A 292 13.44 5.13 11.83
CA ARG A 292 12.91 5.31 13.20
C ARG A 292 11.41 5.55 13.21
N THR A 293 10.93 6.45 12.35
CA THR A 293 9.51 6.77 12.26
C THR A 293 8.69 5.54 11.88
N ALA A 294 9.15 4.75 10.90
CA ALA A 294 8.47 3.52 10.52
C ALA A 294 8.43 2.50 11.68
N ALA A 295 9.55 2.31 12.40
CA ALA A 295 9.65 1.40 13.53
C ALA A 295 8.74 1.82 14.70
N ILE A 296 8.71 3.10 15.06
CA ILE A 296 7.83 3.63 16.12
C ILE A 296 6.36 3.45 15.75
N LEU A 297 5.98 3.81 14.52
CA LEU A 297 4.61 3.64 14.04
C LEU A 297 4.19 2.17 14.01
N LEU A 298 5.09 1.27 13.60
CA LEU A 298 4.82 -0.16 13.60
C LEU A 298 4.69 -0.71 15.02
N ALA A 299 5.55 -0.31 15.95
CA ALA A 299 5.45 -0.70 17.35
C ALA A 299 4.12 -0.25 17.97
N GLY A 300 3.71 1.00 17.73
CA GLY A 300 2.40 1.50 18.17
C GLY A 300 1.23 0.73 17.56
N PHE A 301 1.34 0.33 16.28
CA PHE A 301 0.35 -0.52 15.62
C PHE A 301 0.27 -1.91 16.26
N ILE A 302 1.39 -2.58 16.49
CA ILE A 302 1.43 -3.91 17.13
C ILE A 302 0.85 -3.82 18.55
N LEU A 303 1.20 -2.79 19.31
CA LEU A 303 0.64 -2.56 20.65
C LEU A 303 -0.89 -2.40 20.61
N MET A 304 -1.41 -1.62 19.66
CA MET A 304 -2.85 -1.46 19.46
C MET A 304 -3.54 -2.78 19.11
N LEU A 305 -2.92 -3.62 18.27
CA LEU A 305 -3.44 -4.97 17.99
C LEU A 305 -3.41 -5.88 19.22
N ALA A 306 -2.34 -5.83 20.02
CA ALA A 306 -2.21 -6.61 21.24
C ALA A 306 -3.26 -6.22 22.29
N ILE A 307 -3.50 -4.92 22.49
CA ILE A 307 -4.56 -4.40 23.37
C ILE A 307 -5.93 -4.84 22.85
N GLY A 308 -6.21 -4.67 21.56
CA GLY A 308 -7.48 -5.10 20.96
C GLY A 308 -7.74 -6.61 21.15
N TYR A 309 -6.69 -7.43 21.01
CA TYR A 309 -6.77 -8.86 21.28
C TYR A 309 -7.01 -9.18 22.75
N LEU A 310 -6.33 -8.48 23.67
CA LEU A 310 -6.54 -8.65 25.12
C LEU A 310 -7.98 -8.29 25.52
N VAL A 311 -8.51 -7.18 25.01
CA VAL A 311 -9.91 -6.79 25.24
C VAL A 311 -10.86 -7.86 24.71
N TRP A 312 -10.60 -8.42 23.52
CA TRP A 312 -11.40 -9.50 22.95
C TRP A 312 -11.38 -10.77 23.83
N LEU A 313 -10.21 -11.13 24.40
CA LEU A 313 -10.11 -12.26 25.33
C LEU A 313 -10.89 -12.03 26.64
N LEU A 314 -10.84 -10.82 27.19
CA LEU A 314 -11.49 -10.48 28.46
C LEU A 314 -13.02 -10.32 28.34
N THR A 315 -13.49 -9.90 27.16
CA THR A 315 -14.92 -9.65 26.90
C THR A 315 -15.63 -10.82 26.21
N GLY A 316 -14.88 -11.73 25.59
CA GLY A 316 -15.43 -12.88 24.87
C GLY A 316 -15.85 -14.02 25.80
N LYS A 317 -17.11 -14.45 25.72
CA LYS A 317 -17.57 -15.76 26.22
C LYS A 317 -16.93 -16.86 25.35
N SER A 318 -15.71 -17.29 25.67
CA SER A 318 -14.92 -18.18 24.80
C SER A 318 -15.38 -19.65 24.87
N GLU A 319 -16.22 -20.07 23.93
CA GLU A 319 -16.32 -21.47 23.46
C GLU A 319 -15.25 -21.81 22.38
N ALA A 320 -14.07 -21.19 22.41
CA ALA A 320 -13.03 -21.48 21.43
C ALA A 320 -12.40 -22.87 21.66
N GLN A 321 -12.97 -23.92 21.06
CA GLN A 321 -12.50 -25.32 21.16
C GLN A 321 -11.08 -25.54 20.61
N ASN A 322 -10.52 -24.64 19.79
CA ASN A 322 -9.15 -24.74 19.28
C ASN A 322 -8.16 -23.86 20.08
N ARG A 323 -7.81 -24.31 21.30
CA ARG A 323 -6.85 -23.64 22.21
C ARG A 323 -5.49 -23.37 21.55
N ILE A 324 -5.01 -24.25 20.68
CA ILE A 324 -3.69 -24.12 20.03
C ILE A 324 -3.64 -22.90 19.10
N VAL A 325 -4.66 -22.70 18.27
CA VAL A 325 -4.68 -21.58 17.31
C VAL A 325 -4.98 -20.24 18.03
N GLY A 326 -5.79 -20.28 19.09
CA GLY A 326 -5.99 -19.14 19.99
C GLY A 326 -4.73 -18.77 20.81
N LEU A 327 -3.75 -19.67 20.94
CA LEU A 327 -2.44 -19.39 21.54
C LEU A 327 -1.40 -18.90 20.52
N LEU A 328 -1.51 -19.32 19.25
CA LEU A 328 -0.58 -18.92 18.18
C LEU A 328 -0.67 -17.43 17.83
N VAL A 329 -1.87 -16.85 17.86
CA VAL A 329 -2.09 -15.42 17.62
C VAL A 329 -1.40 -14.55 18.69
N PRO A 330 -1.64 -14.75 20.00
CA PRO A 330 -0.90 -14.03 21.04
C PRO A 330 0.59 -14.41 21.06
N GLY A 331 0.97 -15.64 20.72
CA GLY A 331 2.37 -16.01 20.54
C GLY A 331 3.05 -15.18 19.43
N CYS A 332 2.39 -15.00 18.29
CA CYS A 332 2.87 -14.13 17.22
C CYS A 332 2.95 -12.67 17.67
N PHE A 333 1.91 -12.15 18.34
CA PHE A 333 1.95 -10.79 18.88
C PHE A 333 3.04 -10.62 19.93
N ALA A 334 3.26 -11.61 20.79
CA ALA A 334 4.35 -11.61 21.76
C ALA A 334 5.71 -11.60 21.05
N VAL A 335 5.91 -12.40 20.01
CA VAL A 335 7.15 -12.36 19.20
C VAL A 335 7.34 -10.99 18.55
N LEU A 336 6.29 -10.43 17.93
CA LEU A 336 6.34 -9.10 17.32
C LEU A 336 6.67 -8.01 18.36
N MET A 337 6.08 -8.10 19.55
CA MET A 337 6.34 -7.20 20.67
C MET A 337 7.74 -7.40 21.26
N ILE A 338 8.23 -8.63 21.38
CA ILE A 338 9.59 -8.92 21.84
C ILE A 338 10.60 -8.34 20.86
N VAL A 339 10.41 -8.55 19.55
CA VAL A 339 11.24 -7.95 18.52
C VAL A 339 11.20 -6.42 18.66
N ALA A 340 10.00 -5.82 18.75
CA ALA A 340 9.86 -4.39 18.92
C ALA A 340 10.57 -3.88 20.19
N CYS A 341 10.36 -4.51 21.34
CA CYS A 341 10.98 -4.15 22.61
C CYS A 341 12.49 -4.36 22.58
N GLN A 342 13.00 -5.44 22.01
CA GLN A 342 14.45 -5.67 21.88
C GLN A 342 15.11 -4.62 21.01
N PHE A 343 14.44 -4.16 19.94
CA PHE A 343 14.92 -3.07 19.07
C PHE A 343 14.75 -1.66 19.69
N LEU A 344 13.77 -1.47 20.57
CA LEU A 344 13.58 -0.23 21.32
C LEU A 344 14.53 -0.14 22.55
N ASN A 345 14.82 -1.27 23.20
CA ASN A 345 15.67 -1.40 24.38
C ASN A 345 17.16 -1.56 24.03
N VAL A 346 17.55 -1.14 22.82
CA VAL A 346 18.93 -1.17 22.29
C VAL A 346 19.77 -0.05 22.91
N GLU A 347 19.73 0.10 24.23
CA GLU A 347 20.61 1.01 24.97
C GLU A 347 22.10 0.73 24.67
N ASN A 348 22.42 -0.50 24.23
CA ASN A 348 23.78 -0.95 23.87
C ASN A 348 24.15 -0.88 22.37
N SER A 349 23.22 -0.73 21.40
CA SER A 349 23.61 -0.22 20.05
C SER A 349 23.38 1.28 19.91
N LEU A 350 22.67 1.90 20.85
CA LEU A 350 22.61 3.35 21.03
C LEU A 350 23.98 3.92 21.37
N ARG A 351 24.78 3.34 22.29
CA ARG A 351 26.13 3.87 22.63
C ARG A 351 27.16 3.83 21.48
N ARG A 352 27.01 2.94 20.49
CA ARG A 352 27.91 2.84 19.31
C ARG A 352 27.51 3.79 18.17
N ILE A 353 26.25 4.20 18.13
CA ILE A 353 25.67 5.15 17.16
C ILE A 353 25.74 6.59 17.70
N GLU A 354 25.66 6.76 19.03
CA GLU A 354 25.68 8.04 19.73
C GLU A 354 26.99 8.85 19.52
N ARG A 355 28.13 8.17 19.27
CA ARG A 355 29.43 8.82 18.98
C ARG A 355 29.65 9.22 17.52
N LEU A 356 28.83 8.72 16.58
CA LEU A 356 28.96 9.04 15.14
C LEU A 356 27.86 9.99 14.62
N PHE A 357 26.82 10.29 15.42
CA PHE A 357 25.59 10.92 14.92
C PHE A 357 25.01 12.06 15.77
N LYS A 358 25.64 12.48 16.87
CA LYS A 358 25.08 13.51 17.76
C LYS A 358 24.92 14.89 17.10
N GLU A 359 25.78 15.26 16.14
CA GLU A 359 25.61 16.49 15.36
C GLU A 359 24.69 16.32 14.14
N ASP A 360 24.85 15.24 13.36
CA ASP A 360 24.06 15.01 12.13
C ASP A 360 22.55 14.78 12.40
N GLN A 361 22.16 14.29 13.58
CA GLN A 361 20.75 13.97 13.87
C GLN A 361 19.90 15.15 14.33
N VAL A 362 20.42 15.98 15.23
CA VAL A 362 19.77 17.23 15.62
C VAL A 362 19.65 18.11 14.38
N GLN A 363 20.72 18.18 13.58
CA GLN A 363 20.71 18.85 12.28
C GLN A 363 19.63 18.28 11.34
N SER A 364 19.48 16.95 11.19
CA SER A 364 18.46 16.44 10.25
C SER A 364 17.00 16.69 10.66
N VAL A 365 16.69 16.78 11.96
CA VAL A 365 15.32 17.09 12.43
C VAL A 365 15.05 18.59 12.32
N GLU A 366 16.03 19.40 12.70
CA GLU A 366 15.98 20.86 12.56
C GLU A 366 15.86 21.26 11.09
N TRP A 367 16.65 20.65 10.20
CA TRP A 367 16.61 20.92 8.76
C TRP A 367 15.26 20.56 8.13
N ARG A 368 14.65 19.43 8.52
CA ARG A 368 13.28 19.09 8.08
C ARG A 368 12.25 20.10 8.60
N THR A 369 12.43 20.60 9.82
CA THR A 369 11.53 21.60 10.41
C THR A 369 11.64 22.94 9.67
N LEU A 370 12.87 23.36 9.32
CA LEU A 370 13.11 24.55 8.52
C LEU A 370 12.61 24.39 7.09
N ALA A 371 12.83 23.24 6.46
CA ALA A 371 12.32 22.95 5.13
C ALA A 371 10.79 23.00 5.11
N ARG A 372 10.12 22.45 6.14
CA ARG A 372 8.67 22.56 6.32
C ARG A 372 8.21 24.02 6.44
N LYS A 373 8.90 24.83 7.26
CA LYS A 373 8.59 26.27 7.40
C LYS A 373 8.73 27.01 6.06
N ALA A 374 9.82 26.79 5.33
CA ALA A 374 10.03 27.35 4.00
C ALA A 374 8.95 26.91 3.00
N THR A 375 8.51 25.65 3.08
CA THR A 375 7.44 25.09 2.23
C THR A 375 6.09 25.74 2.53
N PHE A 376 5.78 26.03 3.80
CA PHE A 376 4.55 26.74 4.14
C PHE A 376 4.57 28.18 3.63
N ARG A 377 5.69 28.89 3.72
CA ARG A 377 5.84 30.22 3.08
C ARG A 377 5.63 30.15 1.57
N MET A 378 6.20 29.15 0.91
CA MET A 378 5.94 28.89 -0.50
C MET A 378 4.44 28.69 -0.76
N ALA A 379 3.72 27.94 0.07
CA ALA A 379 2.29 27.71 -0.10
C ALA A 379 1.43 28.98 0.15
N GLU A 380 1.82 29.83 1.09
CA GLU A 380 1.12 31.07 1.44
C GLU A 380 1.11 32.10 0.29
N ASP A 381 2.13 32.07 -0.58
CA ASP A 381 2.20 32.97 -1.74
C ASP A 381 1.22 32.60 -2.86
N ASN A 382 0.76 31.35 -2.92
CA ASN A 382 -0.25 30.91 -3.88
C ASN A 382 -1.18 29.82 -3.28
N PRO A 383 -2.05 30.19 -2.33
CA PRO A 383 -2.77 29.21 -1.51
C PRO A 383 -3.94 28.54 -2.25
N VAL A 384 -4.48 29.18 -3.29
CA VAL A 384 -5.67 28.69 -4.00
C VAL A 384 -5.30 27.54 -4.94
N TYR A 385 -4.37 27.78 -5.86
CA TYR A 385 -3.98 26.83 -6.91
C TYR A 385 -2.61 26.19 -6.69
N GLY A 386 -1.80 26.73 -5.78
CA GLY A 386 -0.41 26.29 -5.61
C GLY A 386 0.47 26.68 -6.81
N TRP A 387 1.70 26.18 -6.78
CA TRP A 387 2.73 26.46 -7.80
C TRP A 387 2.69 25.50 -9.00
N GLY A 388 1.73 24.58 -9.01
CA GLY A 388 1.57 23.53 -10.01
C GLY A 388 2.20 22.20 -9.56
N ALA A 389 1.62 21.09 -10.03
CA ALA A 389 2.06 19.76 -9.63
C ALA A 389 3.49 19.45 -10.11
N GLY A 390 4.34 18.96 -9.20
CA GLY A 390 5.75 18.67 -9.49
C GLY A 390 6.64 19.92 -9.60
N SER A 391 6.17 21.08 -9.15
CA SER A 391 6.93 22.35 -9.17
C SER A 391 7.92 22.48 -8.01
N PHE A 392 7.76 21.72 -6.93
CA PHE A 392 8.44 21.97 -5.65
C PHE A 392 9.93 22.17 -5.81
N ARG A 393 10.64 21.21 -6.40
CA ARG A 393 12.11 21.26 -6.56
C ARG A 393 12.62 22.44 -7.40
N HIS A 394 11.77 23.03 -8.22
CA HIS A 394 12.12 24.15 -9.09
C HIS A 394 11.85 25.50 -8.42
N VAL A 395 10.78 25.60 -7.63
CA VAL A 395 10.37 26.85 -6.95
C VAL A 395 10.99 26.98 -5.56
N PHE A 396 11.06 25.88 -4.81
CA PHE A 396 11.52 25.86 -3.43
C PHE A 396 12.88 26.54 -3.19
N PRO A 397 13.88 26.48 -4.11
CA PRO A 397 15.14 27.20 -3.93
C PRO A 397 14.99 28.72 -3.68
N ALA A 398 13.95 29.36 -4.22
CA ALA A 398 13.67 30.78 -4.00
C ALA A 398 13.26 31.10 -2.55
N TYR A 399 12.68 30.13 -1.85
CA TYR A 399 12.27 30.22 -0.43
C TYR A 399 13.35 29.67 0.49
N GLN A 400 14.07 28.65 0.05
CA GLN A 400 15.16 28.01 0.78
C GLN A 400 16.28 29.00 1.11
N ARG A 401 16.55 29.99 0.23
CA ARG A 401 17.62 31.00 0.40
C ARG A 401 17.50 31.81 1.69
N ASP A 402 16.29 31.99 2.21
CA ASP A 402 16.02 32.72 3.44
C ASP A 402 16.40 31.92 4.71
N TYR A 403 16.82 30.66 4.52
CA TYR A 403 17.19 29.74 5.59
C TYR A 403 18.60 29.18 5.33
N PRO A 404 19.68 29.90 5.74
CA PRO A 404 21.06 29.54 5.44
C PRO A 404 21.43 28.09 5.78
N MET A 405 20.92 27.57 6.91
CA MET A 405 21.17 26.20 7.38
C MET A 405 20.74 25.10 6.40
N ILE A 406 19.68 25.34 5.62
CA ILE A 406 19.19 24.39 4.63
C ILE A 406 19.54 24.82 3.21
N TYR A 407 20.09 26.02 3.00
CA TYR A 407 20.48 26.57 1.70
C TYR A 407 21.91 26.21 1.29
N GLN A 408 22.89 26.39 2.19
CA GLN A 408 24.31 26.18 1.88
C GLN A 408 25.04 25.46 3.01
N ARG A 409 25.88 24.48 2.65
CA ARG A 409 26.85 23.87 3.57
C ARG A 409 28.26 24.16 3.04
N GLY A 410 28.94 25.11 3.67
CA GLY A 410 30.19 25.66 3.15
C GLY A 410 29.96 26.30 1.77
N LYS A 411 30.75 25.92 0.76
CA LYS A 411 30.62 26.44 -0.62
C LYS A 411 29.55 25.72 -1.46
N ARG A 412 28.87 24.70 -0.93
CA ARG A 412 27.91 23.87 -1.68
C ARG A 412 26.47 24.27 -1.39
N VAL A 413 25.73 24.61 -2.44
CA VAL A 413 24.27 24.79 -2.38
C VAL A 413 23.60 23.41 -2.21
N LEU A 414 22.76 23.29 -1.19
CA LEU A 414 21.98 22.09 -0.92
C LEU A 414 20.77 22.06 -1.85
N ARG A 415 20.44 20.89 -2.40
CA ARG A 415 19.26 20.70 -3.26
C ARG A 415 18.26 19.81 -2.55
N TRP A 416 17.02 20.30 -2.46
CA TRP A 416 15.90 19.56 -1.89
C TRP A 416 14.98 19.12 -3.02
N GLU A 417 14.81 17.80 -3.15
CA GLU A 417 13.86 17.24 -4.12
C GLU A 417 12.43 17.22 -3.55
N TYR A 418 12.28 17.16 -2.22
CA TYR A 418 10.99 17.07 -1.51
C TYR A 418 11.03 17.80 -0.17
N ALA A 419 9.86 18.22 0.33
CA ALA A 419 9.72 18.99 1.56
C ALA A 419 9.91 18.17 2.86
N HIS A 420 9.98 16.84 2.76
CA HIS A 420 9.86 15.92 3.90
C HIS A 420 8.58 16.11 4.73
N ASN A 421 7.50 16.52 4.07
CA ASN A 421 6.14 16.53 4.59
C ASN A 421 5.21 16.56 3.38
N ASP A 422 4.51 15.45 3.11
CA ASP A 422 3.67 15.33 1.91
C ASP A 422 2.50 16.32 1.92
N TYR A 423 1.98 16.68 3.10
CA TYR A 423 0.85 17.61 3.21
C TYR A 423 1.27 19.05 2.92
N ALA A 424 2.41 19.49 3.45
CA ALA A 424 2.97 20.81 3.17
C ALA A 424 3.36 20.93 1.69
N GLN A 425 4.02 19.91 1.14
CA GLN A 425 4.36 19.89 -0.29
C GLN A 425 3.11 19.84 -1.17
N GLY A 426 2.13 19.01 -0.84
CA GLY A 426 0.86 18.94 -1.55
C GLY A 426 0.14 20.29 -1.53
N PHE A 427 0.15 21.00 -0.41
CA PHE A 427 -0.44 22.34 -0.33
C PHE A 427 0.33 23.36 -1.17
N ALA A 428 1.66 23.33 -1.13
CA ALA A 428 2.49 24.21 -1.95
C ALA A 428 2.33 23.96 -3.46
N GLU A 429 2.23 22.71 -3.90
CA GLU A 429 2.13 22.39 -5.32
C GLU A 429 0.71 22.47 -5.88
N LEU A 430 -0.30 22.08 -5.11
CA LEU A 430 -1.67 21.92 -5.59
C LEU A 430 -2.65 22.98 -5.06
N GLY A 431 -2.28 23.74 -4.03
CA GLY A 431 -3.18 24.65 -3.33
C GLY A 431 -4.37 23.94 -2.68
N VAL A 432 -5.28 24.73 -2.10
CA VAL A 432 -6.52 24.17 -1.50
C VAL A 432 -7.36 23.46 -2.57
N VAL A 433 -7.51 24.07 -3.75
CA VAL A 433 -8.41 23.54 -4.81
C VAL A 433 -7.93 22.17 -5.29
N GLY A 434 -6.63 22.01 -5.57
CA GLY A 434 -6.09 20.72 -6.00
C GLY A 434 -6.12 19.66 -4.89
N LEU A 435 -5.94 20.06 -3.62
CA LEU A 435 -6.05 19.16 -2.47
C LEU A 435 -7.47 18.68 -2.15
N LEU A 436 -8.51 19.41 -2.58
CA LEU A 436 -9.90 18.99 -2.39
C LEU A 436 -10.19 17.64 -3.06
N PHE A 437 -9.55 17.31 -4.17
CA PHE A 437 -9.75 16.03 -4.85
C PHE A 437 -9.28 14.82 -4.03
N PRO A 438 -7.99 14.69 -3.64
CA PRO A 438 -7.55 13.57 -2.80
C PRO A 438 -8.25 13.57 -1.43
N ALA A 439 -8.53 14.75 -0.84
CA ALA A 439 -9.31 14.83 0.40
C ALA A 439 -10.73 14.28 0.24
N SER A 440 -11.41 14.58 -0.86
CA SER A 440 -12.75 14.05 -1.17
C SER A 440 -12.73 12.55 -1.44
N MET A 441 -11.69 12.04 -2.12
CA MET A 441 -11.53 10.59 -2.32
C MET A 441 -11.32 9.86 -1.00
N LEU A 442 -10.49 10.40 -0.11
CA LEU A 442 -10.30 9.87 1.24
C LEU A 442 -11.60 9.93 2.05
N GLY A 443 -12.31 11.06 2.02
CA GLY A 443 -13.61 11.24 2.67
C GLY A 443 -14.65 10.23 2.19
N TYR A 444 -14.70 9.97 0.88
CA TYR A 444 -15.55 8.92 0.30
C TYR A 444 -15.22 7.54 0.90
N TRP A 445 -13.93 7.17 1.00
CA TRP A 445 -13.55 5.88 1.58
C TRP A 445 -13.88 5.79 3.06
N MET A 446 -13.62 6.84 3.84
CA MET A 446 -14.00 6.92 5.26
C MET A 446 -15.50 6.66 5.44
N VAL A 447 -16.33 7.42 4.73
CA VAL A 447 -17.80 7.30 4.80
C VAL A 447 -18.25 5.92 4.31
N SER A 448 -17.70 5.42 3.21
CA SER A 448 -18.02 4.10 2.67
C SER A 448 -17.70 2.98 3.66
N PHE A 449 -16.56 3.06 4.36
CA PHE A 449 -16.13 2.04 5.31
C PHE A 449 -16.96 2.08 6.59
N ILE A 450 -17.25 3.27 7.12
CA ILE A 450 -18.14 3.45 8.27
C ILE A 450 -19.53 2.90 7.97
N ARG A 451 -20.13 3.26 6.81
CA ARG A 451 -21.45 2.75 6.38
C ARG A 451 -21.49 1.24 6.18
N ARG A 452 -20.34 0.60 5.92
CA ARG A 452 -20.21 -0.86 5.79
C ARG A 452 -19.87 -1.57 7.11
N GLY A 453 -19.85 -0.84 8.22
CA GLY A 453 -19.61 -1.38 9.55
C GLY A 453 -18.16 -1.80 9.78
N VAL A 454 -17.17 -1.06 9.27
CA VAL A 454 -15.75 -1.41 9.40
C VAL A 454 -15.32 -1.65 10.85
N LEU A 455 -15.89 -0.93 11.82
CA LEU A 455 -15.60 -1.08 13.25
C LEU A 455 -15.95 -2.47 13.79
N TRP A 456 -16.92 -3.15 13.18
CA TRP A 456 -17.36 -4.50 13.54
C TRP A 456 -16.63 -5.59 12.75
N ARG A 457 -15.87 -5.22 11.71
CA ARG A 457 -15.12 -6.15 10.86
C ARG A 457 -13.64 -6.10 11.21
N ILE A 458 -13.24 -6.83 12.25
CA ILE A 458 -11.86 -6.81 12.80
C ILE A 458 -10.76 -6.82 11.72
N PRO A 459 -10.75 -7.72 10.72
CA PRO A 459 -9.70 -7.70 9.69
C PRO A 459 -9.64 -6.39 8.91
N MET A 460 -10.80 -5.78 8.61
CA MET A 460 -10.86 -4.52 7.87
C MET A 460 -10.44 -3.34 8.75
N LEU A 461 -10.79 -3.35 10.04
CA LEU A 461 -10.33 -2.36 11.01
C LEU A 461 -8.79 -2.35 11.12
N ILE A 462 -8.16 -3.53 11.19
CA ILE A 462 -6.70 -3.70 11.14
C ILE A 462 -6.12 -3.09 9.87
N GLY A 463 -6.74 -3.37 8.71
CA GLY A 463 -6.32 -2.84 7.43
C GLY A 463 -6.38 -1.31 7.36
N VAL A 464 -7.48 -0.71 7.83
CA VAL A 464 -7.67 0.75 7.89
C VAL A 464 -6.68 1.41 8.84
N ALA A 465 -6.46 0.82 10.02
CA ALA A 465 -5.46 1.33 10.94
C ALA A 465 -4.04 1.28 10.34
N GLY A 466 -3.72 0.22 9.59
CA GLY A 466 -2.48 0.12 8.82
C GLY A 466 -2.32 1.21 7.76
N LEU A 467 -3.40 1.55 7.03
CA LEU A 467 -3.40 2.67 6.08
C LEU A 467 -3.18 4.02 6.77
N GLY A 468 -3.69 4.17 8.00
CA GLY A 468 -3.46 5.34 8.85
C GLY A 468 -1.98 5.54 9.22
N LEU A 469 -1.21 4.46 9.40
CA LEU A 469 0.23 4.57 9.71
C LEU A 469 0.99 5.31 8.61
N THR A 470 0.72 4.99 7.35
CA THR A 470 1.37 5.66 6.22
C THR A 470 0.98 7.14 6.14
N MET A 471 -0.27 7.48 6.47
CA MET A 471 -0.70 8.89 6.55
C MET A 471 0.06 9.66 7.64
N VAL A 472 0.25 9.08 8.82
CA VAL A 472 1.04 9.70 9.89
C VAL A 472 2.52 9.79 9.48
N HIS A 473 3.06 8.78 8.83
CA HIS A 473 4.44 8.82 8.33
C HIS A 473 4.65 9.92 7.28
N SER A 474 3.65 10.17 6.43
CA SER A 474 3.63 11.23 5.41
C SER A 474 3.59 12.65 6.00
N TRP A 475 3.35 12.78 7.31
CA TRP A 475 3.47 14.06 8.03
C TRP A 475 4.91 14.38 8.43
N VAL A 476 5.69 13.34 8.69
CA VAL A 476 7.09 13.45 9.17
C VAL A 476 8.08 13.38 8.01
N ASP A 477 7.64 12.86 6.86
CA ASP A 477 8.48 12.60 5.70
C ASP A 477 7.63 12.53 4.41
N PHE A 478 8.24 12.27 3.26
CA PHE A 478 7.62 12.41 1.92
C PHE A 478 7.21 11.07 1.27
N GLN A 479 6.46 10.23 1.98
CA GLN A 479 6.14 8.87 1.54
C GLN A 479 5.29 8.79 0.26
N ALA A 480 4.43 9.76 0.01
CA ALA A 480 3.58 9.81 -1.18
C ALA A 480 4.38 9.99 -2.48
N HIS A 481 5.62 10.46 -2.40
CA HIS A 481 6.47 10.68 -3.57
C HIS A 481 7.23 9.44 -4.05
N ASN A 482 7.06 8.30 -3.37
CA ASN A 482 7.48 7.00 -3.86
C ASN A 482 6.29 6.27 -4.51
N PRO A 483 6.28 6.04 -5.84
CA PRO A 483 5.11 5.45 -6.46
C PRO A 483 4.79 4.02 -6.00
N ALA A 484 5.77 3.24 -5.51
CA ALA A 484 5.47 1.93 -4.91
C ALA A 484 4.69 2.05 -3.59
N VAL A 485 5.07 3.01 -2.72
CA VAL A 485 4.33 3.30 -1.49
C VAL A 485 2.96 3.89 -1.82
N LEU A 486 2.91 4.96 -2.62
CA LEU A 486 1.67 5.64 -2.99
C LEU A 486 0.70 4.72 -3.71
N GLY A 487 1.17 3.98 -4.71
CA GLY A 487 0.37 3.05 -5.49
C GLY A 487 -0.20 1.93 -4.63
N THR A 488 0.62 1.31 -3.78
CA THR A 488 0.16 0.27 -2.86
C THR A 488 -0.86 0.82 -1.87
N TRP A 489 -0.60 1.98 -1.27
CA TRP A 489 -1.49 2.62 -0.30
C TRP A 489 -2.85 2.98 -0.92
N CYS A 490 -2.86 3.64 -2.08
CA CYS A 490 -4.08 4.00 -2.81
C CYS A 490 -4.90 2.77 -3.20
N LEU A 491 -4.25 1.72 -3.72
CA LEU A 491 -4.94 0.52 -4.18
C LEU A 491 -5.47 -0.34 -3.02
N LEU A 492 -4.81 -0.33 -1.86
CA LEU A 492 -5.32 -1.02 -0.66
C LEU A 492 -6.64 -0.44 -0.16
N TRP A 493 -6.88 0.88 -0.25
CA TRP A 493 -8.20 1.47 0.01
C TRP A 493 -9.28 0.83 -0.88
N VAL A 494 -9.00 0.70 -2.18
CA VAL A 494 -9.95 0.10 -3.12
C VAL A 494 -10.14 -1.39 -2.87
N ILE A 495 -9.06 -2.12 -2.60
CA ILE A 495 -9.07 -3.55 -2.31
C ILE A 495 -9.91 -3.84 -1.07
N TYR A 496 -9.71 -3.11 0.04
CA TYR A 496 -10.50 -3.29 1.26
C TYR A 496 -11.96 -2.87 1.08
N GLY A 497 -12.20 -1.77 0.37
CA GLY A 497 -13.56 -1.35 0.03
C GLY A 497 -14.31 -2.38 -0.81
N ARG A 498 -13.62 -2.95 -1.80
CA ARG A 498 -14.19 -4.00 -2.65
C ARG A 498 -14.39 -5.30 -1.90
N TRP A 499 -13.45 -5.66 -1.01
CA TRP A 499 -13.60 -6.78 -0.11
C TRP A 499 -14.87 -6.65 0.73
N MET A 500 -15.04 -5.54 1.45
CA MET A 500 -16.23 -5.29 2.29
C MET A 500 -17.55 -5.29 1.50
N GLN A 501 -17.53 -4.96 0.21
CA GLN A 501 -18.72 -5.04 -0.63
C GLN A 501 -19.04 -6.48 -1.05
N LEU A 502 -18.02 -7.31 -1.25
CA LEU A 502 -18.16 -8.69 -1.70
C LEU A 502 -18.33 -9.67 -0.54
N GLU A 503 -18.01 -9.25 0.67
CA GLU A 503 -18.22 -10.00 1.90
C GLU A 503 -19.50 -9.48 2.59
N PRO A 504 -20.54 -10.33 2.75
CA PRO A 504 -21.72 -9.99 3.54
C PRO A 504 -21.30 -9.45 4.92
N ALA A 505 -22.08 -8.52 5.47
CA ALA A 505 -21.97 -8.24 6.90
C ALA A 505 -22.43 -9.53 7.61
N GLU A 506 -21.46 -10.26 8.16
CA GLU A 506 -21.68 -11.52 8.88
C GLU A 506 -21.82 -11.24 10.37
#